data_AF-A0A838F3I6-F1
#
_entry.id   AF-A0A838F3I6-F1
#
_cell.length_a   1.000
_cell.length_b   1.000
_cell.length_c   1.000
_cell.angle_alpha   90.00
_cell.angle_beta   90.00
_cell.angle_gamma   90.00
#
_symmetry.space_group_name_H-M   'P 1'
#
loop_
_entity.id
_entity.type
_entity.pdbx_description
1 polymer ?
#
loop_
_entity_poly.entity_id
_entity_poly.type
_entity_poly.pdbx_seq_one_letter_code
_entity_poly.pdbx_strand_id
1 'polypeptide(L)'
;MEQVTTHTEKEIKLFSRPLIIGASISAGHGTQDGGPGAVLARMINPQAKITNLAFNGASSLQSTAKLNLDNYKPSIVLGLDLFFWDTVREQVGEKFEENTRKLFQQIQARGIPMIIGKIPMVDLPLGNRAESIKKSALKINKLLE
;
A
#
# COMPACT_ATOMS: atom_id res chain seq x y z
N MET A 1 25.28 -16.42 14.87
CA MET A 1 25.70 -15.03 14.59
C MET A 1 24.73 -14.46 13.56
N GLU A 2 23.78 -13.64 14.00
CA GLU A 2 22.95 -12.88 13.07
C GLU A 2 23.83 -11.82 12.39
N GLN A 3 23.81 -11.78 11.06
CA GLN A 3 24.45 -10.69 10.32
C GLN A 3 23.68 -9.40 10.62
N VAL A 4 24.29 -8.52 11.42
CA VAL A 4 23.80 -7.15 11.58
C VAL A 4 23.93 -6.46 10.23
N THR A 5 22.81 -6.38 9.50
CA THR A 5 22.78 -5.70 8.21
C THR A 5 22.79 -4.20 8.50
N THR A 6 23.93 -3.54 8.27
CA THR A 6 24.02 -2.09 8.40
C THR A 6 23.38 -1.43 7.18
N HIS A 7 22.21 -0.83 7.38
CA HIS A 7 21.54 -0.01 6.38
C HIS A 7 22.28 1.31 6.15
N THR A 8 22.27 1.80 4.92
CA THR A 8 22.89 3.07 4.53
C THR A 8 22.09 4.26 5.07
N GLU A 9 22.75 5.41 5.24
CA GLU A 9 22.07 6.66 5.65
C GLU A 9 20.93 7.05 4.71
N LYS A 10 21.08 6.79 3.41
CA LYS A 10 20.06 7.04 2.40
C LYS A 10 18.80 6.19 2.63
N GLU A 11 18.98 4.91 2.95
CA GLU A 11 17.87 4.00 3.28
C GLU A 11 17.19 4.41 4.59
N ILE A 12 17.98 4.71 5.62
CA ILE A 12 17.47 5.19 6.91
C ILE A 12 16.63 6.46 6.72
N LYS A 13 17.10 7.40 5.89
CA LYS A 13 16.38 8.64 5.57
C LYS A 13 15.10 8.37 4.78
N LEU A 14 15.13 7.45 3.81
CA LEU A 14 13.94 7.04 3.05
C LEU A 14 12.84 6.48 3.96
N PHE A 15 13.22 5.72 4.99
CA PHE A 15 12.30 5.14 5.98
C PHE A 15 12.13 5.98 7.25
N SER A 16 12.47 7.27 7.23
CA SER A 16 12.35 8.14 8.41
C SER A 16 10.90 8.51 8.78
N ARG A 17 10.02 8.69 7.78
CA ARG A 17 8.60 9.07 7.95
C ARG A 17 7.71 8.31 6.95
N PRO A 18 7.67 6.97 6.99
CA PRO A 18 6.87 6.20 6.06
C PRO A 18 5.39 6.42 6.35
N LEU A 19 4.61 6.59 5.28
CA LEU A 19 3.17 6.58 5.31
C LEU A 19 2.66 5.25 4.73
N ILE A 20 1.96 4.48 5.55
CA ILE A 20 1.36 3.21 5.15
C ILE A 20 -0.10 3.46 4.82
N ILE A 21 -0.52 3.05 3.63
CA ILE A 21 -1.90 3.03 3.18
C ILE A 21 -2.28 1.62 2.73
N GLY A 22 -3.57 1.36 2.64
CA GLY A 22 -4.10 0.13 2.08
C GLY A 22 -5.16 -0.50 2.95
N ALA A 23 -5.16 -1.83 2.99
CA ALA A 23 -6.17 -2.62 3.66
C ALA A 23 -5.58 -3.48 4.79
N SER A 24 -6.06 -4.71 4.93
CA SER A 24 -5.82 -5.55 6.10
C SER A 24 -4.35 -5.98 6.26
N ILE A 25 -3.63 -6.25 5.17
CA ILE A 25 -2.21 -6.63 5.23
C ILE A 25 -1.40 -5.41 5.66
N SER A 26 -1.57 -4.26 5.01
CA SER A 26 -0.91 -3.01 5.42
C SER A 26 -1.26 -2.57 6.85
N ALA A 27 -2.48 -2.85 7.31
CA ALA A 27 -2.93 -2.55 8.67
C ALA A 27 -2.32 -3.48 9.73
N GLY A 28 -1.80 -4.65 9.35
CA GLY A 28 -1.31 -5.66 10.30
C GLY A 28 -2.41 -6.51 10.91
N HIS A 29 -3.46 -6.82 10.13
CA HIS A 29 -4.53 -7.68 10.62
C HIS A 29 -3.99 -9.04 11.07
N GLY A 30 -4.26 -9.39 12.33
CA GLY A 30 -3.83 -10.66 12.92
C GLY A 30 -2.36 -10.70 13.36
N THR A 31 -1.65 -9.57 13.35
CA THR A 31 -0.25 -9.48 13.81
C THR A 31 -0.10 -8.52 14.98
N GLN A 32 0.91 -8.74 15.82
CA GLN A 32 1.26 -7.83 16.92
C GLN A 32 2.24 -6.73 16.48
N ASP A 33 3.10 -7.04 15.50
CA ASP A 33 4.16 -6.13 15.04
C ASP A 33 3.69 -5.12 13.98
N GLY A 34 2.40 -5.14 13.63
CA GLY A 34 1.79 -4.36 12.57
C GLY A 34 1.97 -4.99 11.18
N GLY A 35 1.60 -4.25 10.14
CA GLY A 35 1.70 -4.70 8.76
C GLY A 35 3.15 -4.77 8.26
N PRO A 36 3.41 -5.44 7.13
CA PRO A 36 4.76 -5.66 6.61
C PRO A 36 5.51 -4.36 6.32
N GLY A 37 4.82 -3.30 5.91
CA GLY A 37 5.43 -1.98 5.73
C GLY A 37 5.96 -1.37 7.03
N ALA A 38 5.30 -1.63 8.16
CA ALA A 38 5.72 -1.13 9.48
C ALA A 38 6.92 -1.93 10.02
N VAL A 39 6.89 -3.25 9.81
CA VAL A 39 8.00 -4.15 10.16
C VAL A 39 9.25 -3.77 9.36
N LEU A 40 9.13 -3.64 8.03
CA LEU A 40 10.22 -3.24 7.15
C LEU A 40 10.81 -1.89 7.56
N ALA A 41 9.95 -0.90 7.84
CA ALA A 41 10.39 0.42 8.27
C ALA A 41 11.22 0.36 9.56
N ARG A 42 10.80 -0.44 10.55
CA ARG A 42 11.53 -0.60 11.82
C ARG A 42 12.84 -1.38 11.66
N MET A 43 12.87 -2.38 10.78
CA MET A 43 14.11 -3.11 10.47
C MET A 43 15.16 -2.18 9.87
N ILE A 44 14.74 -1.30 8.95
CA ILE A 44 15.65 -0.36 8.28
C ILE A 44 16.01 0.82 9.19
N ASN A 45 15.01 1.41 9.84
CA ASN A 45 15.16 2.56 10.71
C ASN A 45 14.35 2.34 12.01
N PRO A 46 15.00 1.89 13.10
CA PRO A 46 14.33 1.69 14.39
C PRO A 46 13.67 2.95 14.97
N GLN A 47 14.06 4.15 14.50
CA GLN A 47 13.50 5.45 14.91
C GLN A 47 12.46 6.00 13.91
N ALA A 48 11.97 5.18 12.98
CA ALA A 48 10.98 5.59 11.99
C ALA A 48 9.71 6.13 12.63
N LYS A 49 9.26 7.32 12.18
CA LYS A 49 7.97 7.91 12.57
C LYS A 49 6.87 7.44 11.63
N ILE A 50 6.43 6.20 11.83
CA ILE A 50 5.47 5.53 10.96
C ILE A 50 4.08 6.14 11.14
N THR A 51 3.46 6.56 10.05
CA THR A 51 2.03 6.90 10.00
C THR A 51 1.29 5.78 9.29
N ASN A 52 0.38 5.09 9.97
CA ASN A 52 -0.43 4.04 9.34
C ASN A 52 -1.89 4.49 9.20
N LEU A 53 -2.34 4.64 7.95
CA LEU A 53 -3.72 4.96 7.58
C LEU A 53 -4.41 3.78 6.88
N ALA A 54 -3.79 2.60 6.84
CA ALA A 54 -4.43 1.41 6.30
C ALA A 54 -5.57 0.96 7.21
N PHE A 55 -6.64 0.44 6.60
CA PHE A 55 -7.85 0.05 7.32
C PHE A 55 -8.35 -1.32 6.86
N ASN A 56 -8.62 -2.22 7.81
CA ASN A 56 -9.09 -3.57 7.50
C ASN A 56 -10.35 -3.53 6.63
N GLY A 57 -10.31 -4.21 5.49
CA GLY A 57 -11.46 -4.25 4.59
C GLY A 57 -11.69 -2.98 3.76
N ALA A 58 -10.86 -1.94 3.84
CA ALA A 58 -11.09 -0.73 3.04
C ALA A 58 -10.80 -0.95 1.55
N SER A 59 -11.62 -0.34 0.69
CA SER A 59 -11.22 -0.12 -0.71
C SER A 59 -10.25 1.05 -0.82
N SER A 60 -9.54 1.15 -1.94
CA SER A 60 -8.61 2.24 -2.21
C SER A 60 -9.25 3.62 -2.05
N LEU A 61 -10.47 3.80 -2.56
CA LEU A 61 -11.20 5.06 -2.43
C LEU A 61 -11.46 5.43 -0.96
N GLN A 62 -11.80 4.46 -0.11
CA GLN A 62 -12.01 4.68 1.32
C GLN A 62 -10.69 5.03 2.01
N SER A 63 -9.62 4.27 1.71
CA SER A 63 -8.29 4.49 2.31
C SER A 63 -7.66 5.82 1.91
N THR A 64 -8.02 6.38 0.76
CA THR A 64 -7.43 7.63 0.24
C THR A 64 -8.34 8.86 0.36
N ALA A 65 -9.62 8.70 0.73
CA ALA A 65 -10.60 9.80 0.74
C ALA A 65 -10.20 11.00 1.61
N LYS A 66 -9.47 10.77 2.71
CA LYS A 66 -9.03 11.81 3.66
C LYS A 66 -7.52 12.03 3.62
N LEU A 67 -6.85 11.52 2.58
CA LEU A 67 -5.40 11.64 2.48
C LEU A 67 -5.01 13.09 2.15
N ASN A 68 -4.33 13.74 3.09
CA ASN A 68 -3.68 15.02 2.86
C ASN A 68 -2.18 14.87 3.13
N LEU A 69 -1.40 14.77 2.06
CA LEU A 69 0.04 14.53 2.14
C LEU A 69 0.81 15.66 2.84
N ASP A 70 0.29 16.88 2.84
CA ASP A 70 0.98 18.04 3.43
C ASP A 70 0.95 18.01 4.96
N ASN A 71 -0.05 17.34 5.54
CA ASN A 71 -0.15 17.11 6.98
C ASN A 71 0.88 16.07 7.45
N TYR A 72 1.13 15.05 6.63
CA TYR A 72 1.98 13.91 7.03
C TYR A 72 3.44 14.10 6.64
N LYS A 73 3.72 14.78 5.52
CA LYS A 73 5.06 14.98 4.94
C LYS A 73 5.86 13.66 4.90
N PRO A 74 5.35 12.65 4.18
CA PRO A 74 5.97 11.33 4.18
C PRO A 74 7.27 11.30 3.39
N SER A 75 8.22 10.49 3.84
CA SER A 75 9.47 10.22 3.11
C SER A 75 9.31 9.11 2.06
N ILE A 76 8.32 8.23 2.27
CA ILE A 76 7.91 7.15 1.37
C ILE A 76 6.45 6.80 1.62
N VAL A 77 5.72 6.40 0.59
CA VAL A 77 4.37 5.80 0.72
C VAL A 77 4.42 4.30 0.45
N LEU A 78 3.82 3.50 1.32
CA LEU A 78 3.74 2.05 1.22
C LEU A 78 2.28 1.61 1.13
N GLY A 79 1.89 1.03 -0.02
CA GLY A 79 0.53 0.59 -0.34
C GLY A 79 0.47 -0.87 -0.78
N LEU A 80 0.83 -1.80 0.11
CA LEU A 80 1.11 -3.19 -0.26
C LEU A 80 -0.14 -3.99 -0.67
N ASP A 81 -1.31 -3.67 -0.13
CA ASP A 81 -2.57 -4.32 -0.48
C ASP A 81 -3.68 -3.30 -0.80
N LEU A 82 -3.29 -2.09 -1.24
CA LEU A 82 -4.19 -0.95 -1.40
C LEU A 82 -5.42 -1.24 -2.27
N PHE A 83 -5.26 -2.05 -3.31
CA PHE A 83 -6.30 -2.33 -4.30
C PHE A 83 -6.94 -3.71 -4.14
N PHE A 84 -6.62 -4.45 -3.07
CA PHE A 84 -7.11 -5.81 -2.89
C PHE A 84 -8.64 -5.87 -2.81
N TRP A 85 -9.25 -5.02 -1.98
CA TRP A 85 -10.71 -5.03 -1.83
C TRP A 85 -11.45 -4.42 -3.01
N ASP A 86 -10.83 -3.50 -3.77
CA ASP A 86 -11.38 -3.03 -5.05
C ASP A 86 -11.50 -4.21 -6.02
N THR A 87 -10.52 -5.10 -6.02
CA THR A 87 -10.51 -6.34 -6.81
C THR A 87 -11.63 -7.29 -6.35
N VAL A 88 -11.68 -7.62 -5.05
CA VAL A 88 -12.64 -8.58 -4.49
C VAL A 88 -14.09 -8.09 -4.63
N ARG A 89 -14.30 -6.76 -4.59
CA ARG A 89 -15.62 -6.13 -4.76
C ARG A 89 -15.93 -5.78 -6.21
N GLU A 90 -15.02 -6.06 -7.15
CA GLU A 90 -15.17 -5.74 -8.57
C GLU A 90 -15.41 -4.23 -8.83
N GLN A 91 -14.84 -3.38 -7.98
CA GLN A 91 -14.96 -1.91 -8.01
C GLN A 91 -13.86 -1.26 -8.86
N VAL A 92 -13.56 -1.83 -10.02
CA VAL A 92 -12.45 -1.41 -10.90
C VAL A 92 -12.92 -0.62 -12.14
N GLY A 93 -13.90 0.27 -11.96
CA GLY A 93 -14.48 1.13 -13.00
C GLY A 93 -13.78 2.49 -13.17
N GLU A 94 -14.41 3.41 -13.89
CA GLU A 94 -13.84 4.75 -14.19
C GLU A 94 -13.50 5.55 -12.93
N LYS A 95 -14.40 5.54 -11.93
CA LYS A 95 -14.17 6.24 -10.66
C LYS A 95 -12.92 5.73 -9.92
N PHE A 96 -12.66 4.43 -10.01
CA PHE A 96 -11.46 3.82 -9.43
C PHE A 96 -10.20 4.30 -10.16
N GLU A 97 -10.22 4.30 -11.50
CA GLU A 97 -9.10 4.75 -12.31
C GLU A 97 -8.79 6.23 -12.07
N GLU A 98 -9.83 7.08 -12.02
CA GLU A 98 -9.69 8.51 -11.76
C GLU A 98 -9.09 8.77 -10.37
N ASN A 99 -9.61 8.11 -9.33
CA ASN A 99 -9.07 8.23 -7.98
C ASN A 99 -7.60 7.77 -7.90
N THR A 100 -7.27 6.66 -8.56
CA THR A 100 -5.92 6.10 -8.59
C THR A 100 -4.95 7.04 -9.31
N ARG A 101 -5.33 7.58 -10.47
CA ARG A 101 -4.52 8.58 -11.19
C ARG A 101 -4.30 9.85 -10.37
N LYS A 102 -5.35 10.37 -9.72
CA LYS A 102 -5.26 11.53 -8.84
C LYS A 102 -4.29 11.30 -7.69
N LEU A 103 -4.40 10.14 -7.02
CA LEU A 103 -3.48 9.75 -5.95
C LEU A 103 -2.02 9.75 -6.43
N PHE A 104 -1.74 9.08 -7.55
CA PHE A 104 -0.38 8.97 -8.06
C PHE A 104 0.19 10.32 -8.48
N GLN A 105 -0.61 11.14 -9.16
CA GLN A 105 -0.22 12.51 -9.53
C GLN A 105 0.12 13.35 -8.29
N GLN A 106 -0.68 13.27 -7.23
CA GLN A 106 -0.43 14.01 -5.98
C GLN A 106 0.88 13.60 -5.29
N ILE A 107 1.19 12.30 -5.31
CA ILE A 107 2.42 11.73 -4.73
C ILE A 107 3.63 12.09 -5.59
N GLN A 108 3.52 11.91 -6.91
CA GLN A 108 4.58 12.20 -7.88
C GLN A 108 4.94 13.68 -7.91
N ALA A 109 3.95 14.58 -7.88
CA ALA A 109 4.17 16.03 -7.88
C ALA A 109 4.98 16.50 -6.64
N ARG A 110 4.98 15.72 -5.56
CA ARG A 110 5.77 15.98 -4.35
C ARG A 110 7.12 15.26 -4.32
N GLY A 111 7.44 14.49 -5.37
CA GLY A 111 8.65 13.69 -5.44
C GLY A 111 8.74 12.60 -4.36
N ILE A 112 7.60 12.15 -3.83
CA ILE A 112 7.56 11.13 -2.78
C ILE A 112 7.66 9.74 -3.45
N PRO A 113 8.66 8.92 -3.13
CA PRO A 113 8.71 7.53 -3.60
C PRO A 113 7.50 6.74 -3.09
N MET A 114 6.96 5.86 -3.93
CA MET A 114 5.82 5.02 -3.58
C MET A 114 6.09 3.57 -3.98
N ILE A 115 5.76 2.65 -3.06
CA ILE A 115 5.77 1.21 -3.30
C ILE A 115 4.33 0.73 -3.22
N ILE A 116 3.87 0.03 -4.25
CA ILE A 116 2.52 -0.55 -4.33
C ILE A 116 2.65 -2.02 -4.62
N GLY A 117 1.90 -2.84 -3.89
CA GLY A 117 1.83 -4.27 -4.18
C GLY A 117 0.91 -4.56 -5.35
N LYS A 118 1.38 -5.40 -6.28
CA LYS A 118 0.51 -6.02 -7.29
C LYS A 118 -0.45 -7.00 -6.61
N ILE A 119 -1.63 -7.16 -7.20
CA ILE A 119 -2.61 -8.15 -6.74
C ILE A 119 -2.11 -9.55 -7.11
N PRO A 120 -1.99 -10.48 -6.14
CA PRO A 120 -1.58 -11.85 -6.40
C PRO A 120 -2.55 -12.55 -7.35
N MET A 121 -2.03 -13.19 -8.39
CA MET A 121 -2.80 -13.98 -9.37
C MET A 121 -2.90 -15.44 -8.91
N VAL A 122 -3.30 -15.66 -7.65
CA VAL A 122 -3.49 -17.01 -7.09
C VAL A 122 -4.97 -17.37 -7.09
N ASP A 123 -5.27 -18.66 -7.15
CA ASP A 123 -6.64 -19.15 -7.02
C ASP A 123 -7.13 -18.90 -5.60
N LEU A 124 -7.87 -17.81 -5.42
CA LEU A 124 -8.54 -17.53 -4.17
C LEU A 124 -9.76 -18.45 -4.04
N PRO A 125 -10.06 -19.00 -2.85
CA PRO A 125 -11.21 -19.88 -2.63
C PRO A 125 -12.52 -19.08 -2.60
N LEU A 126 -12.81 -18.34 -3.68
CA LEU A 126 -13.91 -17.38 -3.80
C LEU A 126 -15.07 -17.92 -4.65
N GLY A 127 -15.07 -19.23 -4.88
CA GLY A 127 -16.11 -19.93 -5.64
C GLY A 127 -16.32 -19.35 -7.03
N ASN A 128 -17.59 -19.19 -7.42
CA ASN A 128 -18.00 -18.80 -8.77
C ASN A 128 -17.55 -17.39 -9.20
N ARG A 129 -16.95 -16.58 -8.31
CA ARG A 129 -16.47 -15.22 -8.60
C ARG A 129 -14.99 -15.15 -8.98
N ALA A 130 -14.27 -16.28 -8.92
CA ALA A 130 -12.82 -16.32 -9.14
C ALA A 130 -12.39 -15.67 -10.47
N GLU A 131 -13.07 -15.97 -11.58
CA GLU A 131 -12.72 -15.42 -12.90
C GLU A 131 -12.90 -13.90 -12.99
N SER A 132 -13.98 -13.36 -12.41
CA SER A 132 -14.21 -11.90 -12.45
C SER A 132 -13.20 -11.14 -11.58
N ILE A 133 -12.85 -11.70 -10.42
CA ILE A 133 -11.82 -11.15 -9.54
C ILE A 133 -10.46 -11.19 -10.23
N LYS A 134 -10.14 -12.29 -10.94
CA LYS A 134 -8.92 -12.42 -11.75
C LYS A 134 -8.86 -11.36 -12.85
N LYS A 135 -9.97 -11.11 -13.55
CA LYS A 135 -10.07 -10.03 -14.54
C LYS A 135 -9.84 -8.65 -13.93
N SER A 136 -10.40 -8.41 -12.74
CA SER A 136 -10.19 -7.16 -12.00
C SER A 136 -8.72 -6.99 -11.57
N ALA A 137 -8.09 -8.06 -11.11
CA ALA A 137 -6.69 -8.06 -10.69
C ALA A 137 -5.76 -7.77 -11.86
N LEU A 138 -6.02 -8.38 -13.03
CA LEU A 138 -5.28 -8.09 -14.27
C LEU A 138 -5.39 -6.61 -14.66
N LYS A 139 -6.60 -6.05 -14.58
CA LYS A 139 -6.84 -4.63 -14.90
C LYS A 139 -6.05 -3.71 -13.97
N ILE A 140 -6.08 -3.99 -12.67
CA ILE A 140 -5.31 -3.22 -11.67
C ILE A 140 -3.81 -3.36 -11.93
N ASN A 141 -3.30 -4.58 -12.10
CA ASN A 141 -1.87 -4.81 -12.29
C ASN A 141 -1.33 -4.12 -13.54
N LYS A 142 -2.12 -4.07 -14.62
CA LYS A 142 -1.78 -3.30 -15.84
C LYS A 142 -1.75 -1.79 -15.62
N LEU A 143 -2.56 -1.26 -14.69
CA LEU A 143 -2.54 0.17 -14.32
C LEU A 143 -1.29 0.55 -13.51
N LEU A 144 -0.63 -0.44 -12.89
CA LEU A 144 0.57 -0.25 -12.07
C LEU A 144 1.89 -0.39 -12.86
N GLU A 145 1.81 -0.65 -14.17
CA GLU A 145 2.94 -0.74 -15.10
C GLU A 145 3.13 0.56 -15.88
#